data_AF-A0A4W3GI65-F1
#
_entry.id   AF-A0A4W3GI65-F1
#
_cell.length_a   1.000
_cell.length_b   1.000
_cell.length_c   1.000
_cell.angle_alpha   90.00
_cell.angle_beta   90.00
_cell.angle_gamma   90.00
#
_symmetry.space_group_name_H-M   'P 1'
#
loop_
_entity.id
_entity.type
_entity.pdbx_description
1 polymer ?
#
loop_
_entity_poly.entity_id
_entity_poly.type
_entity_poly.pdbx_seq_one_letter_code
_entity_poly.pdbx_strand_id
1 'polypeptide(L)'
;MCVRVRVGAPRVWARVGVCVAMWVCVCVRACARSCVWCVTVPLFRWQSQFSPRVFHEIAMAFKAAAFTTKGEDQTGDLGKYRVEDSAVFNVLVSFCIRDLFAVLQKFLQLKPDPRKKKLVLPSSSRLWPKLRQDLNAYLTALMQLLSSLTEASVVTAVFRHANHLVPYYLCFPKHCRVLLKQTVKHWSTGEETVRVLAFLILNKICRHKKDMYLNPVLKQMYIAYVKNCKFTSPTALPMINFMQRTLTEMYALDHQVTYQHAFIYIRQLAIHLRNAMTMKKRETYQSVYNWQYIHCLYLWCRLLTTLHPNPVLEPLIYPLAQVKQSLHLITVLKKNLHSKSSPLEGSVFF
;
A
#
# COMPACT_ATOMS: atom_id res chain seq x y z
N MET A 1 6.32 -37.28 1.45
CA MET A 1 7.70 -36.96 0.98
C MET A 1 7.98 -35.49 1.21
N CYS A 2 8.82 -35.16 2.18
CA CYS A 2 9.19 -33.78 2.53
C CYS A 2 10.46 -33.38 1.77
N VAL A 3 10.42 -32.30 0.99
CA VAL A 3 11.58 -31.77 0.26
C VAL A 3 12.33 -30.79 1.16
N ARG A 4 13.61 -31.12 1.39
CA ARG A 4 14.48 -30.44 2.35
C ARG A 4 15.45 -29.53 1.61
N VAL A 5 15.22 -28.22 1.69
CA VAL A 5 16.10 -27.21 1.10
C VAL A 5 17.30 -26.99 2.03
N ARG A 6 18.54 -27.19 1.55
CA ARG A 6 19.79 -26.92 2.28
C ARG A 6 20.72 -26.04 1.47
N VAL A 7 21.36 -25.05 2.10
CA VAL A 7 22.51 -24.33 1.53
C VAL A 7 23.76 -25.20 1.66
N GLY A 8 24.48 -25.38 0.55
CA GLY A 8 25.81 -25.97 0.55
C GLY A 8 26.87 -24.92 0.84
N ALA A 9 27.83 -25.24 1.71
CA ALA A 9 28.97 -24.38 2.02
C ALA A 9 29.76 -24.00 0.74
N PRO A 10 30.36 -22.79 0.67
CA PRO A 10 31.17 -22.38 -0.47
C PRO A 10 32.38 -23.32 -0.62
N ARG A 11 32.45 -24.07 -1.72
CA ARG A 11 33.68 -24.78 -2.08
C ARG A 11 34.66 -23.75 -2.63
N VAL A 12 35.72 -23.50 -1.86
CA VAL A 12 36.88 -22.71 -2.29
C VAL A 12 37.52 -23.45 -3.48
N TRP A 13 37.34 -22.92 -4.68
CA TRP A 13 38.22 -23.21 -5.80
C TRP A 13 39.23 -22.07 -5.90
N ALA A 14 40.52 -22.43 -5.82
CA ALA A 14 41.61 -21.49 -5.77
C ALA A 14 41.69 -20.63 -7.04
N ARG A 15 41.99 -19.34 -6.82
CA ARG A 15 42.49 -18.32 -7.76
C ARG A 15 41.57 -17.97 -8.96
N VAL A 16 40.83 -16.87 -8.81
CA VAL A 16 41.09 -15.53 -9.40
C VAL A 16 39.81 -14.71 -9.22
N GLY A 17 39.91 -13.55 -8.57
CA GLY A 17 38.89 -12.50 -8.59
C GLY A 17 37.77 -12.66 -7.55
N VAL A 18 37.66 -11.69 -6.66
CA VAL A 18 36.64 -11.58 -5.62
C VAL A 18 35.25 -11.43 -6.26
N CYS A 19 34.56 -12.56 -6.46
CA CYS A 19 33.13 -12.62 -6.77
C CYS A 19 32.50 -13.58 -5.75
N VAL A 20 31.83 -13.03 -4.74
CA VAL A 20 31.08 -13.82 -3.75
C VAL A 20 29.86 -14.42 -4.45
N ALA A 21 30.04 -15.58 -5.09
CA ALA A 21 28.98 -16.36 -5.70
C ALA A 21 28.17 -17.03 -4.58
N MET A 22 27.04 -16.44 -4.20
CA MET A 22 26.11 -17.03 -3.24
C MET A 22 25.21 -18.02 -3.99
N TRP A 23 25.32 -19.31 -3.67
CA TRP A 23 24.54 -20.38 -4.28
C TRP A 23 23.28 -20.64 -3.45
N VAL A 24 22.09 -20.52 -4.05
CA VAL A 24 20.86 -21.08 -3.46
C VAL A 24 20.65 -22.45 -4.08
N CYS A 25 21.04 -23.50 -3.36
CA CYS A 25 20.74 -24.87 -3.77
C CYS A 25 19.37 -25.26 -3.22
N VAL A 26 18.33 -25.24 -4.07
CA VAL A 26 17.03 -25.81 -3.69
C VAL A 26 17.11 -27.32 -3.85
N CYS A 27 17.47 -28.02 -2.78
CA CYS A 27 17.54 -29.49 -2.77
C CYS A 27 16.13 -30.10 -2.70
N VAL A 28 15.64 -30.65 -3.82
CA VAL A 28 14.38 -31.42 -3.88
C VAL A 28 14.66 -32.89 -3.58
N ARG A 29 14.80 -33.28 -2.31
CA ARG A 29 15.05 -34.68 -1.91
C ARG A 29 13.79 -35.55 -2.12
N ALA A 30 13.80 -36.43 -3.13
CA ALA A 30 12.93 -37.60 -3.20
C ALA A 30 13.74 -38.82 -2.71
N CYS A 31 13.21 -39.56 -1.74
CA CYS A 31 13.90 -40.73 -1.19
C CYS A 31 13.74 -41.93 -2.13
N ALA A 32 14.87 -42.61 -2.37
CA ALA A 32 15.11 -43.95 -2.93
C ALA A 32 15.86 -43.92 -4.27
N ARG A 33 17.19 -44.11 -4.15
CA ARG A 33 18.18 -44.51 -5.17
C ARG A 33 18.16 -43.69 -6.48
N SER A 34 19.14 -42.80 -6.59
CA SER A 34 19.59 -42.15 -7.83
C SER A 34 18.60 -41.21 -8.52
N CYS A 35 18.53 -39.96 -8.04
CA CYS A 35 18.25 -38.77 -8.87
C CYS A 35 18.46 -37.50 -8.03
N VAL A 36 19.61 -36.82 -8.21
CA VAL A 36 19.90 -35.52 -7.63
C VAL A 36 19.49 -34.46 -8.65
N TRP A 37 18.23 -34.01 -8.61
CA TRP A 37 17.89 -32.69 -9.16
C TRP A 37 18.21 -31.66 -8.09
N CYS A 38 19.50 -31.38 -7.91
CA CYS A 38 19.90 -30.09 -7.38
C CYS A 38 19.51 -29.08 -8.46
N VAL A 39 18.53 -28.22 -8.17
CA VAL A 39 18.39 -26.96 -8.89
C VAL A 39 19.55 -26.08 -8.42
N THR A 40 20.78 -26.51 -8.75
CA THR A 40 22.00 -25.70 -8.71
C THR A 40 21.88 -24.81 -9.91
N VAL A 41 21.19 -23.71 -9.67
CA VAL A 41 21.03 -22.68 -10.66
C VAL A 41 22.06 -21.63 -10.30
N PRO A 42 23.13 -21.50 -11.08
CA PRO A 42 23.90 -20.28 -11.02
C PRO A 42 22.90 -19.14 -11.27
N LEU A 43 22.73 -18.23 -10.30
CA LEU A 43 21.90 -17.02 -10.47
C LEU A 43 22.27 -16.27 -11.77
N PHE A 44 23.50 -16.47 -12.25
CA PHE A 44 24.03 -15.93 -13.49
C PHE A 44 23.61 -16.67 -14.78
N ARG A 45 23.24 -17.97 -14.74
CA ARG A 45 22.96 -18.79 -15.95
C ARG A 45 21.48 -19.08 -16.17
N TRP A 46 20.61 -18.73 -15.22
CA TRP A 46 19.19 -19.06 -15.31
C TRP A 46 18.34 -18.12 -16.13
N GLN A 47 18.79 -16.89 -16.35
CA GLN A 47 18.07 -15.95 -17.21
C GLN A 47 17.87 -16.53 -18.62
N SER A 48 18.80 -17.38 -19.08
CA SER A 48 18.75 -18.08 -20.37
C SER A 48 17.91 -19.37 -20.36
N GLN A 49 17.52 -19.90 -19.20
CA GLN A 49 16.76 -21.15 -19.06
C GLN A 49 15.39 -20.96 -18.37
N PHE A 50 14.94 -19.71 -18.22
CA PHE A 50 13.68 -19.40 -17.56
C PHE A 50 12.51 -20.09 -18.29
N SER A 51 11.78 -20.93 -17.58
CA SER A 51 10.63 -21.67 -18.10
C SER A 51 9.48 -21.67 -17.08
N PRO A 52 8.24 -21.97 -17.50
CA PRO A 52 7.10 -22.00 -16.58
C PRO A 52 7.28 -22.98 -15.41
N ARG A 53 7.95 -24.11 -15.64
CA ARG A 53 8.23 -25.09 -14.58
C ARG A 53 9.12 -24.50 -13.49
N VAL A 54 10.13 -23.73 -13.89
CA VAL A 54 11.06 -23.17 -12.92
C VAL A 54 10.51 -21.95 -12.21
N PHE A 55 9.62 -21.19 -12.86
CA PHE A 55 8.80 -20.19 -12.18
C PHE A 55 7.89 -20.82 -11.11
N HIS A 56 7.23 -21.95 -11.44
CA HIS A 56 6.40 -22.70 -10.49
C HIS A 56 7.19 -23.11 -9.24
N GLU A 57 8.39 -23.68 -9.41
CA GLU A 57 9.24 -24.09 -8.28
C GLU A 57 9.63 -22.91 -7.39
N ILE A 58 10.02 -21.77 -7.97
CA ILE A 58 10.33 -20.56 -7.19
C ILE A 58 9.07 -20.05 -6.47
N ALA A 59 7.94 -19.95 -7.16
CA ALA A 59 6.70 -19.45 -6.59
C ALA A 59 6.24 -20.31 -5.41
N MET A 60 6.37 -21.63 -5.51
CA MET A 60 6.05 -22.57 -4.43
C MET A 60 7.05 -22.49 -3.28
N ALA A 61 8.35 -22.33 -3.55
CA ALA A 61 9.35 -22.11 -2.51
C ALA A 61 9.11 -20.79 -1.76
N PHE A 62 8.80 -19.72 -2.49
CA PHE A 62 8.48 -18.41 -1.91
C PHE A 62 7.18 -18.46 -1.10
N LYS A 63 6.16 -19.17 -1.59
CA LYS A 63 4.93 -19.46 -0.83
C LYS A 63 5.29 -20.13 0.49
N ALA A 64 6.04 -21.23 0.47
CA ALA A 64 6.45 -21.94 1.67
C ALA A 64 7.22 -21.04 2.65
N ALA A 65 8.15 -20.22 2.15
CA ALA A 65 8.87 -19.23 2.96
C ALA A 65 7.94 -18.20 3.60
N ALA A 66 6.98 -17.63 2.87
CA ALA A 66 6.02 -16.68 3.42
C ALA A 66 5.05 -17.31 4.45
N PHE A 67 4.90 -18.64 4.45
CA PHE A 67 4.10 -19.35 5.46
C PHE A 67 4.82 -19.56 6.78
N THR A 68 6.14 -19.73 6.77
CA THR A 68 6.89 -19.90 8.02
C THR A 68 6.86 -18.65 8.90
N THR A 69 6.58 -17.46 8.34
CA THR A 69 6.50 -16.20 9.10
C THR A 69 5.22 -16.03 9.91
N LYS A 70 4.18 -16.85 9.69
CA LYS A 70 2.89 -16.74 10.41
C LYS A 70 2.81 -17.54 11.71
N GLY A 71 3.79 -18.40 11.98
CA GLY A 71 3.88 -19.17 13.23
C GLY A 71 2.58 -19.88 13.61
N GLU A 72 2.21 -20.95 12.90
CA GLU A 72 1.38 -22.07 13.38
C GLU A 72 1.02 -23.02 12.22
N ASP A 73 0.94 -24.31 12.56
CA ASP A 73 0.68 -25.47 11.69
C ASP A 73 -0.74 -25.48 11.09
N GLN A 74 -1.04 -24.56 10.18
CA GLN A 74 -2.12 -24.77 9.22
C GLN A 74 -1.56 -25.55 8.03
N THR A 75 -1.79 -26.87 8.08
CA THR A 75 -1.64 -27.88 7.02
C THR A 75 -2.55 -27.57 5.81
N GLY A 76 -2.50 -26.36 5.29
CA GLY A 76 -3.15 -25.93 4.06
C GLY A 76 -2.18 -26.01 2.89
N ASP A 77 -2.17 -27.14 2.20
CA ASP A 77 -1.58 -27.32 0.86
C ASP A 77 -0.22 -26.62 0.63
N LEU A 78 0.71 -26.80 1.58
CA LEU A 78 2.09 -26.30 1.49
C LEU A 78 2.92 -27.07 0.45
N GLY A 79 2.37 -28.16 -0.11
CA GLY A 79 3.08 -29.00 -1.04
C GLY A 79 4.42 -29.49 -0.47
N LYS A 80 5.30 -29.92 -1.37
CA LYS A 80 6.56 -30.61 -1.04
C LYS A 80 7.56 -29.76 -0.22
N TYR A 81 7.42 -28.43 -0.17
CA TYR A 81 8.52 -27.52 0.16
C TYR A 81 8.47 -27.00 1.61
N ARG A 82 9.59 -27.09 2.33
CA ARG A 82 9.78 -26.49 3.67
C ARG A 82 11.11 -25.72 3.73
N VAL A 83 11.07 -24.48 4.23
CA VAL A 83 12.26 -23.64 4.44
C VAL A 83 12.56 -23.61 5.94
N GLU A 84 13.61 -24.32 6.36
CA GLU A 84 13.99 -24.43 7.78
C GLU A 84 15.14 -23.48 8.16
N ASP A 85 15.92 -23.00 7.18
CA ASP A 85 17.14 -22.23 7.39
C ASP A 85 16.91 -20.73 7.12
N SER A 86 17.25 -19.88 8.09
CA SER A 86 17.08 -18.42 8.01
C SER A 86 17.92 -17.76 6.92
N ALA A 87 19.10 -18.31 6.60
CA ALA A 87 19.91 -17.82 5.49
C ALA A 87 19.26 -18.18 4.14
N VAL A 88 18.72 -19.39 4.00
CA VAL A 88 17.93 -19.77 2.80
C VAL A 88 16.74 -18.84 2.62
N PHE A 89 16.01 -18.57 3.69
CA PHE A 89 14.86 -17.67 3.68
C PHE A 89 15.23 -16.28 3.17
N ASN A 90 16.27 -15.67 3.75
CA ASN A 90 16.69 -14.32 3.41
C ASN A 90 17.15 -14.20 1.96
N VAL A 91 17.91 -15.18 1.46
CA VAL A 91 18.37 -15.16 0.06
C VAL A 91 17.22 -15.39 -0.90
N LEU A 92 16.31 -16.34 -0.61
CA LEU A 92 15.15 -16.61 -1.45
C LEU A 92 14.22 -15.39 -1.55
N VAL A 93 13.88 -14.78 -0.41
CA VAL A 93 13.02 -13.58 -0.37
C VAL A 93 13.70 -12.42 -1.08
N SER A 94 14.99 -12.18 -0.82
CA SER A 94 15.75 -11.12 -1.49
C SER A 94 15.79 -11.29 -3.00
N PHE A 95 16.03 -12.52 -3.48
CA PHE A 95 16.03 -12.85 -4.89
C PHE A 95 14.65 -12.63 -5.54
N CYS A 96 13.58 -13.11 -4.90
CA CYS A 96 12.21 -12.94 -5.40
C CYS A 96 11.82 -11.46 -5.53
N ILE A 97 12.17 -10.65 -4.54
CA ILE A 97 11.87 -9.21 -4.49
C ILE A 97 12.70 -8.42 -5.51
N ARG A 98 13.96 -8.79 -5.73
CA ARG A 98 14.89 -8.02 -6.58
C ARG A 98 14.87 -8.43 -8.05
N ASP A 99 14.95 -9.73 -8.34
CA ASP A 99 15.40 -10.20 -9.65
C ASP A 99 14.31 -10.97 -10.42
N LEU A 100 13.43 -11.68 -9.73
CA LEU A 100 12.47 -12.62 -10.35
C LEU A 100 11.59 -11.98 -11.44
N PHE A 101 11.03 -10.81 -11.17
CA PHE A 101 10.07 -10.18 -12.08
C PHE A 101 10.73 -9.42 -13.23
N ALA A 102 11.99 -9.02 -13.09
CA ALA A 102 12.76 -8.51 -14.23
C ALA A 102 12.97 -9.61 -15.28
N VAL A 103 13.22 -10.85 -14.84
CA VAL A 103 13.34 -12.01 -15.73
C VAL A 103 11.98 -12.40 -16.31
N LEU A 104 10.93 -12.45 -15.47
CA LEU A 104 9.59 -12.79 -15.93
C LEU A 104 9.07 -11.80 -17.00
N GLN A 105 9.32 -10.51 -16.84
CA GLN A 105 8.90 -9.50 -17.82
C GLN A 105 9.60 -9.68 -19.18
N LYS A 106 10.91 -9.99 -19.17
CA LYS A 106 11.66 -10.33 -20.39
C LYS A 106 11.09 -11.59 -21.05
N PHE A 107 10.79 -12.62 -20.24
CA PHE A 107 10.22 -13.87 -20.72
C PHE A 107 8.82 -13.72 -21.32
N LEU A 108 7.97 -12.89 -20.72
CA LEU A 108 6.64 -12.56 -21.23
C LEU A 108 6.66 -11.67 -22.48
N GLN A 109 7.84 -11.18 -22.89
CA GLN A 109 8.06 -10.27 -24.03
C GLN A 109 7.15 -9.02 -23.98
N LEU A 110 6.89 -8.50 -22.78
CA LEU A 110 6.07 -7.30 -22.60
C LEU A 110 6.88 -6.09 -23.05
N LYS A 111 6.90 -5.80 -24.36
CA LYS A 111 7.44 -4.56 -24.90
C LYS A 111 6.45 -3.43 -24.57
N PRO A 112 6.82 -2.43 -23.76
CA PRO A 112 6.01 -1.23 -23.64
C PRO A 112 5.97 -0.56 -25.02
N ASP A 113 4.78 -0.40 -25.59
CA ASP A 113 4.63 0.35 -26.84
C ASP A 113 4.92 1.83 -26.55
N PRO A 114 6.01 2.42 -27.09
CA PRO A 114 6.37 3.81 -26.81
C PRO A 114 5.30 4.80 -27.29
N ARG A 115 4.37 4.39 -28.16
CA ARG A 115 3.30 5.24 -28.72
C ARG A 115 2.01 5.22 -27.90
N LYS A 116 1.83 4.28 -26.97
CA LYS A 116 0.64 4.18 -26.13
C LYS A 116 1.02 4.36 -24.66
N LYS A 117 0.57 5.45 -24.04
CA LYS A 117 0.64 5.68 -22.56
C LYS A 117 -0.12 4.62 -21.72
N LYS A 118 -0.62 3.54 -22.34
CA LYS A 118 -1.37 2.47 -21.67
C LYS A 118 -0.41 1.39 -21.18
N LEU A 119 -0.52 1.08 -19.90
CA LEU A 119 0.21 -0.01 -19.25
C LEU A 119 -0.08 -1.35 -19.97
N VAL A 120 0.97 -2.05 -20.38
CA VAL A 120 0.83 -3.39 -20.98
C VAL A 120 0.51 -4.37 -19.86
N LEU A 121 -0.67 -5.00 -19.93
CA LEU A 121 -1.07 -6.00 -18.96
C LEU A 121 -0.43 -7.36 -19.30
N PRO A 122 0.08 -8.09 -18.29
CA PRO A 122 0.63 -9.43 -18.47
C PRO A 122 -0.35 -10.43 -19.09
N SER A 123 -1.65 -10.18 -18.99
CA SER A 123 -2.72 -10.99 -19.59
C SER A 123 -2.71 -11.00 -21.12
N SER A 124 -2.01 -10.07 -21.76
CA SER A 124 -1.90 -10.00 -23.22
C SER A 124 -0.89 -11.02 -23.79
N SER A 125 -0.09 -11.68 -22.95
CA SER A 125 0.90 -12.66 -23.40
C SER A 125 0.29 -14.04 -23.61
N ARG A 126 0.75 -14.75 -24.65
CA ARG A 126 0.34 -16.14 -24.95
C ARG A 126 0.71 -17.14 -23.83
N LEU A 127 1.68 -16.80 -22.99
CA LEU A 127 2.13 -17.63 -21.86
C LEU A 127 1.31 -17.41 -20.58
N TRP A 128 0.39 -16.43 -20.59
CA TRP A 128 -0.42 -16.07 -19.43
C TRP A 128 -1.20 -17.25 -18.83
N PRO A 129 -1.90 -18.11 -19.60
CA PRO A 129 -2.69 -19.20 -19.02
C PRO A 129 -1.83 -20.18 -18.20
N LYS A 130 -0.58 -20.41 -18.62
CA LYS A 130 0.35 -21.32 -17.94
C LYS A 130 0.91 -20.74 -16.64
N LEU A 131 1.08 -19.43 -16.56
CA LEU A 131 1.72 -18.74 -15.42
C LEU A 131 0.70 -18.14 -14.43
N ARG A 132 -0.57 -18.03 -14.82
CA ARG A 132 -1.61 -17.34 -14.06
C ARG A 132 -1.78 -17.88 -12.64
N GLN A 133 -1.78 -19.20 -12.47
CA GLN A 133 -2.00 -19.83 -11.16
C GLN A 133 -0.81 -19.62 -10.22
N ASP A 134 0.41 -19.78 -10.73
CA ASP A 134 1.63 -19.55 -9.96
C ASP A 134 1.80 -18.08 -9.58
N LEU A 135 1.46 -17.16 -10.49
CA LEU A 135 1.42 -15.73 -10.20
C LEU A 135 0.42 -15.41 -9.11
N ASN A 136 -0.78 -15.98 -9.17
CA ASN A 136 -1.79 -15.82 -8.12
C ASN A 136 -1.25 -16.29 -6.76
N ALA A 137 -0.63 -17.48 -6.71
CA ALA A 137 -0.01 -18.00 -5.49
C ALA A 137 1.10 -17.06 -4.97
N TYR A 138 1.98 -16.59 -5.86
CA TYR A 138 3.06 -15.67 -5.51
C TYR A 138 2.54 -14.33 -4.96
N LEU A 139 1.56 -13.70 -5.63
CA LEU A 139 0.98 -12.43 -5.17
C LEU A 139 0.31 -12.58 -3.80
N THR A 140 -0.32 -13.73 -3.55
CA THR A 140 -0.91 -14.05 -2.24
C THR A 140 0.17 -14.19 -1.17
N ALA A 141 1.24 -14.93 -1.46
CA ALA A 141 2.38 -15.10 -0.56
C ALA A 141 3.08 -13.76 -0.25
N LEU A 142 3.21 -12.87 -1.24
CA LEU A 142 3.80 -11.54 -1.04
C LEU A 142 2.96 -10.68 -0.09
N MET A 143 1.63 -10.69 -0.25
CA MET A 143 0.73 -9.97 0.66
C MET A 143 0.76 -10.55 2.07
N GLN A 144 0.90 -11.87 2.19
CA GLN A 144 1.06 -12.54 3.46
C GLN A 144 2.37 -12.14 4.15
N LEU A 145 3.48 -12.17 3.42
CA LEU A 145 4.78 -11.74 3.92
C LEU A 145 4.70 -10.29 4.42
N LEU A 146 4.05 -9.40 3.66
CA LEU A 146 3.85 -8.01 4.07
C LEU A 146 3.06 -7.88 5.39
N SER A 147 2.11 -8.79 5.65
CA SER A 147 1.30 -8.75 6.88
C SER A 147 2.04 -9.22 8.13
N SER A 148 3.08 -10.05 7.97
CA SER A 148 3.88 -10.60 9.08
C SER A 148 5.11 -9.76 9.43
N LEU A 149 5.55 -8.88 8.53
CA LEU A 149 6.77 -8.11 8.71
C LEU A 149 6.50 -6.73 9.32
N THR A 150 7.27 -6.37 10.34
CA THR A 150 7.17 -5.07 11.03
C THR A 150 8.36 -4.15 10.75
N GLU A 151 9.48 -4.68 10.28
CA GLU A 151 10.68 -3.89 10.01
C GLU A 151 10.52 -3.00 8.78
N ALA A 152 10.72 -1.69 8.94
CA ALA A 152 10.45 -0.69 7.91
C ALA A 152 11.32 -0.86 6.65
N SER A 153 12.56 -1.33 6.81
CA SER A 153 13.50 -1.62 5.70
C SER A 153 12.93 -2.71 4.77
N VAL A 154 12.39 -3.77 5.35
CA VAL A 154 11.83 -4.92 4.63
C VAL A 154 10.48 -4.56 4.02
N VAL A 155 9.63 -3.85 4.76
CA VAL A 155 8.37 -3.29 4.25
C VAL A 155 8.66 -2.41 3.02
N THR A 156 9.66 -1.54 3.08
CA THR A 156 10.08 -0.69 1.96
C THR A 156 10.48 -1.52 0.73
N ALA A 157 11.27 -2.58 0.91
CA ALA A 157 11.68 -3.47 -0.19
C ALA A 157 10.48 -4.19 -0.82
N VAL A 158 9.57 -4.72 0.01
CA VAL A 158 8.34 -5.38 -0.45
C VAL A 158 7.41 -4.42 -1.19
N PHE A 159 7.22 -3.19 -0.68
CA PHE A 159 6.41 -2.16 -1.35
C PHE A 159 7.03 -1.73 -2.68
N ARG A 160 8.36 -1.57 -2.75
CA ARG A 160 9.05 -1.28 -4.01
C ARG A 160 8.79 -2.38 -5.03
N HIS A 161 8.87 -3.65 -4.62
CA HIS A 161 8.55 -4.78 -5.48
C HIS A 161 7.06 -4.78 -5.89
N ALA A 162 6.14 -4.62 -4.95
CA ALA A 162 4.69 -4.56 -5.22
C ALA A 162 4.32 -3.45 -6.22
N ASN A 163 5.02 -2.31 -6.20
CA ASN A 163 4.84 -1.23 -7.18
C ASN A 163 5.20 -1.66 -8.62
N HIS A 164 6.23 -2.49 -8.79
CA HIS A 164 6.56 -3.10 -10.08
C HIS A 164 5.52 -4.16 -10.48
N LEU A 165 4.92 -4.84 -9.50
CA LEU A 165 3.90 -5.86 -9.72
C LEU A 165 2.49 -5.34 -10.00
N VAL A 166 2.24 -4.02 -9.91
CA VAL A 166 0.92 -3.44 -10.18
C VAL A 166 0.23 -3.97 -11.46
N PRO A 167 0.91 -4.12 -12.63
CA PRO A 167 0.29 -4.70 -13.82
C PRO A 167 -0.28 -6.10 -13.60
N TYR A 168 0.39 -6.92 -12.78
CA TYR A 168 -0.04 -8.27 -12.44
C TYR A 168 -1.22 -8.25 -11.47
N TYR A 169 -1.19 -7.39 -10.45
CA TYR A 169 -2.32 -7.20 -9.52
C TYR A 169 -3.59 -6.74 -10.24
N LEU A 170 -3.47 -5.88 -11.26
CA LEU A 170 -4.62 -5.43 -12.06
C LEU A 170 -5.30 -6.56 -12.83
N CYS A 171 -4.60 -7.67 -13.11
CA CYS A 171 -5.19 -8.88 -13.70
C CYS A 171 -5.97 -9.75 -12.69
N PHE A 172 -5.85 -9.47 -11.39
CA PHE A 172 -6.49 -10.22 -10.30
C PHE A 172 -7.21 -9.25 -9.34
N PRO A 173 -8.48 -8.90 -9.61
CA PRO A 173 -9.19 -7.89 -8.83
C PRO A 173 -9.28 -8.14 -7.32
N LYS A 174 -9.39 -9.40 -6.90
CA LYS A 174 -9.43 -9.79 -5.48
C LYS A 174 -8.12 -9.42 -4.77
N HIS A 175 -6.98 -9.79 -5.34
CA HIS A 175 -5.65 -9.46 -4.82
C HIS A 175 -5.37 -7.97 -4.85
N CYS A 176 -5.80 -7.28 -5.91
CA CYS A 176 -5.67 -5.83 -5.99
C CYS A 176 -6.40 -5.12 -4.83
N ARG A 177 -7.61 -5.59 -4.46
CA ARG A 177 -8.33 -5.02 -3.29
C ARG A 177 -7.59 -5.26 -1.98
N VAL A 178 -6.97 -6.42 -1.80
CA VAL A 178 -6.15 -6.73 -0.61
C VAL A 178 -4.91 -5.84 -0.56
N LEU A 179 -4.22 -5.67 -1.69
CA LEU A 179 -3.08 -4.75 -1.81
C LEU A 179 -3.47 -3.32 -1.48
N LEU A 180 -4.58 -2.81 -2.04
CA LEU A 180 -5.06 -1.45 -1.76
C LEU A 180 -5.33 -1.23 -0.26
N LYS A 181 -5.98 -2.19 0.41
CA LYS A 181 -6.25 -2.09 1.85
C LYS A 181 -4.96 -2.01 2.68
N GLN A 182 -3.98 -2.86 2.40
CA GLN A 182 -2.68 -2.81 3.09
C GLN A 182 -1.93 -1.51 2.78
N THR A 183 -1.97 -1.08 1.53
CA THR A 183 -1.32 0.15 1.07
C THR A 183 -1.89 1.38 1.76
N VAL A 184 -3.23 1.49 1.90
CA VAL A 184 -3.85 2.61 2.64
C VAL A 184 -3.44 2.59 4.12
N LYS A 185 -3.36 1.41 4.75
CA LYS A 185 -2.88 1.29 6.15
C LYS A 185 -1.47 1.88 6.28
N HIS A 186 -0.52 1.40 5.48
CA HIS A 186 0.88 1.87 5.52
C HIS A 186 1.05 3.32 5.05
N TRP A 187 0.23 3.80 4.12
CA TRP A 187 0.19 5.22 3.74
C TRP A 187 -0.18 6.13 4.91
N SER A 188 -1.04 5.66 5.82
CA SER A 188 -1.54 6.44 6.95
C SER A 188 -0.71 6.33 8.24
N THR A 189 0.01 5.22 8.46
CA THR A 189 0.74 4.96 9.72
C THR A 189 2.22 4.60 9.54
N GLY A 190 2.67 4.34 8.32
CA GLY A 190 4.05 3.91 8.06
C GLY A 190 5.07 5.04 8.20
N GLU A 191 6.35 4.71 8.10
CA GLU A 191 7.44 5.67 8.00
C GLU A 191 7.41 6.44 6.67
N GLU A 192 8.15 7.55 6.59
CA GLU A 192 8.11 8.47 5.44
C GLU A 192 8.33 7.79 4.09
N THR A 193 9.39 6.98 3.97
CA THR A 193 9.72 6.25 2.73
C THR A 193 8.62 5.25 2.33
N VAL A 194 8.10 4.51 3.32
CA VAL A 194 7.00 3.56 3.13
C VAL A 194 5.71 4.28 2.71
N ARG A 195 5.40 5.43 3.30
CA ARG A 195 4.22 6.24 2.94
C ARG A 195 4.28 6.74 1.51
N VAL A 196 5.45 7.20 1.06
CA VAL A 196 5.66 7.63 -0.33
C VAL A 196 5.45 6.47 -1.29
N LEU A 197 6.07 5.32 -1.05
CA LEU A 197 5.88 4.13 -1.89
C LEU A 197 4.42 3.65 -1.91
N ALA A 198 3.77 3.65 -0.75
CA ALA A 198 2.37 3.29 -0.64
C ALA A 198 1.49 4.24 -1.48
N PHE A 199 1.72 5.54 -1.40
CA PHE A 199 1.03 6.52 -2.24
C PHE A 199 1.25 6.26 -3.73
N LEU A 200 2.48 5.99 -4.17
CA LEU A 200 2.77 5.70 -5.58
C LEU A 200 1.99 4.48 -6.10
N ILE A 201 1.83 3.43 -5.28
CA ILE A 201 1.02 2.26 -5.63
C ILE A 201 -0.46 2.63 -5.77
N LEU A 202 -1.04 3.36 -4.79
CA LEU A 202 -2.44 3.81 -4.83
C LEU A 202 -2.70 4.64 -6.09
N ASN A 203 -1.83 5.62 -6.35
CA ASN A 203 -1.93 6.52 -7.48
C ASN A 203 -1.84 5.77 -8.80
N LYS A 204 -0.88 4.84 -8.94
CA LYS A 204 -0.68 4.03 -10.14
C LYS A 204 -1.90 3.13 -10.43
N ILE A 205 -2.41 2.42 -9.43
CA ILE A 205 -3.61 1.57 -9.59
C ILE A 205 -4.82 2.40 -10.00
N CYS A 206 -5.08 3.50 -9.29
CA CYS A 206 -6.23 4.35 -9.56
C CYS A 206 -6.14 5.01 -10.94
N ARG A 207 -4.95 5.43 -11.40
CA ARG A 207 -4.78 5.98 -12.76
C ARG A 207 -5.10 4.98 -13.87
N HIS A 208 -4.80 3.69 -13.68
CA HIS A 208 -5.03 2.68 -14.70
C HIS A 208 -6.46 2.12 -14.73
N LYS A 209 -7.14 2.06 -13.59
CA LYS A 209 -8.49 1.51 -13.45
C LYS A 209 -9.35 2.40 -12.54
N LYS A 210 -9.55 3.65 -12.97
CA LYS A 210 -10.27 4.70 -12.22
C LYS A 210 -11.65 4.23 -11.78
N ASP A 211 -12.48 3.79 -12.72
CA ASP A 211 -13.89 3.43 -12.50
C ASP A 211 -14.08 2.34 -11.43
N MET A 212 -13.09 1.44 -11.32
CA MET A 212 -13.17 0.29 -10.41
C MET A 212 -12.63 0.59 -9.01
N TYR A 213 -11.57 1.39 -8.90
CA TYR A 213 -10.81 1.51 -7.64
C TYR A 213 -10.82 2.91 -7.03
N LEU A 214 -11.02 3.98 -7.81
CA LEU A 214 -10.83 5.34 -7.31
C LEU A 214 -11.78 5.67 -6.16
N ASN A 215 -13.09 5.46 -6.36
CA ASN A 215 -14.10 5.75 -5.34
C ASN A 215 -13.86 5.01 -4.01
N PRO A 216 -13.71 3.65 -3.97
CA PRO A 216 -13.46 2.96 -2.71
C PRO A 216 -12.10 3.28 -2.09
N VAL A 217 -11.08 3.65 -2.87
CA VAL A 217 -9.77 4.08 -2.35
C VAL A 217 -9.87 5.46 -1.71
N LEU A 218 -10.51 6.43 -2.36
CA LEU A 218 -10.73 7.78 -1.80
C LEU A 218 -11.46 7.72 -0.47
N LYS A 219 -12.54 6.93 -0.40
CA LYS A 219 -13.27 6.70 0.86
C LYS A 219 -12.37 6.12 1.96
N GLN A 220 -11.56 5.10 1.64
CA GLN A 220 -10.65 4.48 2.62
C GLN A 220 -9.55 5.43 3.06
N MET A 221 -8.95 6.18 2.14
CA MET A 221 -7.92 7.18 2.46
C MET A 221 -8.48 8.31 3.31
N TYR A 222 -9.68 8.80 3.02
CA TYR A 222 -10.33 9.83 3.83
C TYR A 222 -10.58 9.33 5.26
N ILE A 223 -11.16 8.14 5.43
CA ILE A 223 -11.41 7.57 6.77
C ILE A 223 -10.08 7.37 7.54
N ALA A 224 -9.04 6.86 6.87
CA ALA A 224 -7.73 6.68 7.48
C ALA A 224 -7.10 8.03 7.88
N TYR A 225 -7.24 9.06 7.05
CA TYR A 225 -6.80 10.42 7.34
C TYR A 225 -7.49 10.97 8.61
N VAL A 226 -8.83 10.92 8.67
CA VAL A 226 -9.61 11.43 9.81
C VAL A 226 -9.24 10.68 11.09
N LYS A 227 -9.02 9.37 11.02
CA LYS A 227 -8.57 8.56 12.17
C LYS A 227 -7.22 9.03 12.71
N ASN A 228 -6.26 9.34 11.83
CA ASN A 228 -4.92 9.79 12.22
C ASN A 228 -4.87 11.27 12.66
N CYS A 229 -5.94 12.04 12.43
CA CYS A 229 -6.07 13.41 12.93
C CYS A 229 -6.67 13.51 14.34
N LYS A 230 -6.94 12.38 15.01
CA LYS A 230 -7.55 12.39 16.36
C LYS A 230 -6.63 13.01 17.41
N PHE A 231 -5.33 12.76 17.31
CA PHE A 231 -4.32 13.27 18.21
C PHE A 231 -3.28 14.04 17.40
N THR A 232 -3.38 15.37 17.42
CA THR A 232 -2.43 16.24 16.72
C THR A 232 -1.35 16.70 17.68
N SER A 233 -0.09 16.43 17.32
CA SER A 233 1.12 16.90 18.01
C SER A 233 2.07 17.52 16.98
N PRO A 234 3.05 18.35 17.39
CA PRO A 234 4.07 18.89 16.48
C PRO A 234 4.81 17.81 15.69
N THR A 235 5.03 16.64 16.29
CA THR A 235 5.66 15.47 15.65
C THR A 235 4.75 14.76 14.65
N ALA A 236 3.43 14.83 14.80
CA ALA A 236 2.46 14.24 13.88
C ALA A 236 2.15 15.15 12.67
N LEU A 237 2.41 16.45 12.76
CA LEU A 237 2.10 17.43 11.70
C LEU A 237 2.72 17.10 10.34
N PRO A 238 4.00 16.67 10.22
CA PRO A 238 4.57 16.28 8.93
C PRO A 238 3.79 15.14 8.25
N MET A 239 3.37 14.14 9.03
CA MET A 239 2.57 13.02 8.54
C MET A 239 1.17 13.47 8.09
N ILE A 240 0.50 14.31 8.89
CA ILE A 240 -0.83 14.86 8.56
C ILE A 240 -0.76 15.70 7.28
N ASN A 241 0.25 16.57 7.16
CA ASN A 241 0.48 17.37 5.97
C ASN A 241 0.71 16.48 4.74
N PHE A 242 1.57 15.47 4.83
CA PHE A 242 1.78 14.51 3.75
C PHE A 242 0.47 13.85 3.29
N MET A 243 -0.34 13.37 4.23
CA MET A 243 -1.64 12.76 3.91
C MET A 243 -2.56 13.77 3.21
N GLN A 244 -2.61 15.04 3.65
CA GLN A 244 -3.41 16.07 2.99
C GLN A 244 -2.96 16.32 1.55
N ARG A 245 -1.64 16.44 1.30
CA ARG A 245 -1.11 16.70 -0.06
C ARG A 245 -1.45 15.54 -0.99
N THR A 246 -1.10 14.32 -0.57
CA THR A 246 -1.29 13.12 -1.38
C THR A 246 -2.76 12.76 -1.57
N LEU A 247 -3.62 12.99 -0.57
CA LEU A 247 -5.06 12.81 -0.73
C LEU A 247 -5.66 13.83 -1.71
N THR A 248 -5.19 15.09 -1.68
CA THR A 248 -5.59 16.11 -2.67
C THR A 248 -5.20 15.69 -4.08
N GLU A 249 -4.00 15.13 -4.28
CA GLU A 249 -3.58 14.58 -5.57
C GLU A 249 -4.44 13.40 -6.05
N MET A 250 -4.94 12.57 -5.13
CA MET A 250 -5.86 11.48 -5.49
C MET A 250 -7.23 12.01 -5.92
N TYR A 251 -7.75 13.04 -5.24
CA TYR A 251 -8.99 13.70 -5.65
C TYR A 251 -8.84 14.43 -7.00
N ALA A 252 -7.65 14.94 -7.32
CA ALA A 252 -7.37 15.53 -8.64
C ALA A 252 -7.50 14.54 -9.82
N LEU A 253 -7.60 13.22 -9.57
CA LEU A 253 -7.73 12.21 -10.63
C LEU A 253 -9.10 12.23 -11.33
N ASP A 254 -10.16 12.63 -10.62
CA ASP A 254 -11.53 12.71 -11.14
C ASP A 254 -12.36 13.71 -10.32
N HIS A 255 -12.73 14.83 -10.96
CA HIS A 255 -13.46 15.90 -10.31
C HIS A 255 -14.92 15.56 -10.01
N GLN A 256 -15.56 14.67 -10.78
CA GLN A 256 -16.95 14.27 -10.56
C GLN A 256 -17.06 13.39 -9.31
N VAL A 257 -16.17 12.41 -9.18
CA VAL A 257 -16.09 11.56 -7.98
C VAL A 257 -15.68 12.40 -6.76
N THR A 258 -14.80 13.38 -6.95
CA THR A 258 -14.40 14.30 -5.88
C THR A 258 -15.55 15.15 -5.39
N TYR A 259 -16.36 15.71 -6.29
CA TYR A 259 -17.54 16.49 -5.93
C TYR A 259 -18.50 15.69 -5.05
N GLN A 260 -18.78 14.43 -5.41
CA GLN A 260 -19.68 13.56 -4.64
C GLN A 260 -19.17 13.35 -3.20
N HIS A 261 -17.88 13.05 -3.04
CA HIS A 261 -17.28 12.91 -1.70
C HIS A 261 -17.30 14.22 -0.92
N ALA A 262 -16.81 15.30 -1.55
CA ALA A 262 -16.73 16.61 -0.92
C ALA A 262 -18.11 17.10 -0.47
N PHE A 263 -19.13 16.98 -1.31
CA PHE A 263 -20.50 17.34 -0.96
C PHE A 263 -20.99 16.60 0.29
N ILE A 264 -20.83 15.28 0.35
CA ILE A 264 -21.29 14.45 1.48
C ILE A 264 -20.54 14.85 2.76
N TYR A 265 -19.22 14.97 2.71
CA TYR A 265 -18.41 15.24 3.89
C TYR A 265 -18.53 16.70 4.38
N ILE A 266 -18.59 17.68 3.47
CA ILE A 266 -18.84 19.10 3.83
C ILE A 266 -20.24 19.24 4.45
N ARG A 267 -21.24 18.58 3.89
CA ARG A 267 -22.60 18.56 4.47
C ARG A 267 -22.59 17.96 5.88
N GLN A 268 -21.84 16.88 6.12
CA GLN A 268 -21.69 16.32 7.47
C GLN A 268 -21.08 17.35 8.42
N LEU A 269 -19.98 18.01 8.03
CA LEU A 269 -19.36 19.07 8.86
C LEU A 269 -20.33 20.20 9.19
N ALA A 270 -21.18 20.60 8.24
CA ALA A 270 -22.22 21.60 8.44
C ALA A 270 -23.30 21.14 9.44
N ILE A 271 -23.74 19.88 9.36
CA ILE A 271 -24.72 19.30 10.30
C ILE A 271 -24.16 19.25 11.72
N HIS A 272 -22.92 18.77 11.89
CA HIS A 272 -22.24 18.76 13.19
C HIS A 272 -22.19 20.17 13.81
N LEU A 273 -21.84 21.17 12.99
CA LEU A 273 -21.80 22.56 13.42
C LEU A 273 -23.17 23.11 13.82
N ARG A 274 -24.20 22.85 13.00
CA ARG A 274 -25.58 23.26 13.29
C ARG A 274 -26.07 22.66 14.61
N ASN A 275 -25.81 21.38 14.84
CA ASN A 275 -26.22 20.70 16.07
C ASN A 275 -25.53 21.31 17.31
N ALA A 276 -24.26 21.71 17.20
CA ALA A 276 -23.57 22.43 18.27
C ALA A 276 -24.21 23.80 18.56
N MET A 277 -24.65 24.53 17.52
CA MET A 277 -25.31 25.83 17.68
C MET A 277 -26.72 25.72 18.28
N THR A 278 -27.50 24.72 17.87
CA THR A 278 -28.91 24.58 18.28
C THR A 278 -29.05 23.94 19.66
N MET A 279 -28.34 22.84 19.92
CA MET A 279 -28.50 22.09 21.17
C MET A 279 -27.73 22.72 22.33
N LYS A 280 -26.65 23.46 22.05
CA LYS A 280 -25.79 24.13 23.03
C LYS A 280 -25.30 23.21 24.16
N LYS A 281 -25.18 21.90 23.91
CA LYS A 281 -24.68 20.91 24.89
C LYS A 281 -23.16 20.77 24.80
N ARG A 282 -22.52 20.48 25.93
CA ARG A 282 -21.05 20.26 26.01
C ARG A 282 -20.57 19.21 25.00
N GLU A 283 -21.28 18.09 24.89
CA GLU A 283 -20.99 17.01 23.94
C GLU A 283 -21.03 17.47 22.49
N THR A 284 -22.05 18.25 22.11
CA THR A 284 -22.19 18.78 20.75
C THR A 284 -21.09 19.78 20.41
N TYR A 285 -20.66 20.61 21.36
CA TYR A 285 -19.50 21.49 21.18
C TYR A 285 -18.20 20.69 21.02
N GLN A 286 -17.97 19.66 21.83
CA GLN A 286 -16.76 18.82 21.72
C GLN A 286 -16.65 18.14 20.34
N SER A 287 -17.77 17.83 19.68
CA SER A 287 -17.75 17.26 18.33
C SER A 287 -17.19 18.20 17.25
N VAL A 288 -17.30 19.51 17.47
CA VAL A 288 -16.80 20.57 16.56
C VAL A 288 -15.42 21.07 17.00
N TYR A 289 -15.18 21.18 18.30
CA TYR A 289 -13.88 21.53 18.89
C TYR A 289 -12.96 20.31 19.04
N ASN A 290 -12.84 19.52 17.97
CA ASN A 290 -11.94 18.37 17.87
C ASN A 290 -10.98 18.60 16.70
N TRP A 291 -9.71 18.22 16.88
CA TRP A 291 -8.70 18.22 15.83
C TRP A 291 -9.16 17.56 14.53
N GLN A 292 -9.92 16.46 14.62
CA GLN A 292 -10.47 15.79 13.45
C GLN A 292 -11.36 16.72 12.62
N TYR A 293 -12.22 17.50 13.28
CA TYR A 293 -13.11 18.45 12.61
C TYR A 293 -12.31 19.55 11.90
N ILE A 294 -11.35 20.15 12.62
CA ILE A 294 -10.49 21.21 12.09
C ILE A 294 -9.66 20.73 10.90
N HIS A 295 -9.06 19.53 11.00
CA HIS A 295 -8.28 18.94 9.92
C HIS A 295 -9.13 18.55 8.71
N CYS A 296 -10.36 18.07 8.89
CA CYS A 296 -11.31 17.85 7.79
C CYS A 296 -11.66 19.16 7.09
N LEU A 297 -11.99 20.21 7.84
CA LEU A 297 -12.31 21.52 7.29
C LEU A 297 -11.13 22.09 6.50
N TYR A 298 -9.92 21.97 7.04
CA TYR A 298 -8.70 22.42 6.37
C TYR A 298 -8.41 21.62 5.09
N LEU A 299 -8.59 20.30 5.12
CA LEU A 299 -8.42 19.44 3.93
C LEU A 299 -9.33 19.90 2.78
N TRP A 300 -10.62 20.13 3.05
CA TRP A 300 -11.56 20.55 2.02
C TRP A 300 -11.26 21.97 1.52
N CYS A 301 -10.84 22.89 2.42
CA CYS A 301 -10.40 24.22 2.01
C CYS A 301 -9.21 24.12 1.06
N ARG A 302 -8.18 23.37 1.45
CA ARG A 302 -6.98 23.15 0.66
C ARG A 302 -7.29 22.52 -0.68
N LEU A 303 -8.16 21.51 -0.70
CA LEU A 303 -8.52 20.80 -1.93
C LEU A 303 -9.20 21.73 -2.92
N LEU A 304 -10.21 22.49 -2.47
CA LEU A 304 -10.92 23.43 -3.34
C LEU A 304 -10.01 24.55 -3.85
N THR A 305 -9.09 25.07 -3.01
CA THR A 305 -8.13 26.09 -3.46
C THR A 305 -7.08 25.54 -4.41
N THR A 306 -6.62 24.30 -4.19
CA THR A 306 -5.59 23.66 -5.05
C THR A 306 -6.16 23.28 -6.42
N LEU A 307 -7.43 22.88 -6.50
CA LEU A 307 -8.08 22.47 -7.74
C LEU A 307 -8.79 23.63 -8.46
N HIS A 308 -8.77 24.84 -7.91
CA HIS A 308 -9.34 26.03 -8.54
C HIS A 308 -8.44 26.52 -9.69
N PRO A 309 -9.01 26.99 -10.82
CA PRO A 309 -10.43 27.05 -11.15
C PRO A 309 -10.97 25.71 -11.68
N ASN A 310 -12.14 25.29 -11.18
CA ASN A 310 -12.81 24.09 -11.68
C ASN A 310 -14.34 24.22 -11.55
N PRO A 311 -15.09 24.23 -12.67
CA PRO A 311 -16.53 24.48 -12.67
C PRO A 311 -17.33 23.37 -11.97
N VAL A 312 -16.78 22.15 -11.88
CA VAL A 312 -17.44 21.02 -11.19
C VAL A 312 -17.40 21.22 -9.67
N LEU A 313 -16.30 21.78 -9.14
CA LEU A 313 -16.08 21.92 -7.70
C LEU A 313 -16.49 23.29 -7.16
N GLU A 314 -16.61 24.30 -8.03
CA GLU A 314 -16.99 25.66 -7.69
C GLU A 314 -18.28 25.77 -6.84
N PRO A 315 -19.36 24.99 -7.08
CA PRO A 315 -20.55 25.04 -6.24
C PRO A 315 -20.32 24.68 -4.77
N LEU A 316 -19.20 24.03 -4.42
CA LEU A 316 -18.86 23.65 -3.05
C LEU A 316 -18.13 24.75 -2.27
N ILE A 317 -17.63 25.79 -2.95
CA ILE A 317 -16.88 26.89 -2.32
C ILE A 317 -17.78 27.63 -1.34
N TYR A 318 -18.99 28.01 -1.76
CA TYR A 318 -19.92 28.74 -0.92
C TYR A 318 -20.38 27.93 0.33
N PRO A 319 -20.84 26.67 0.21
CA PRO A 319 -21.12 25.83 1.36
C PRO A 319 -19.96 25.72 2.35
N LEU A 320 -18.72 25.56 1.85
CA LEU A 320 -17.56 25.43 2.72
C LEU A 320 -17.21 26.75 3.42
N ALA A 321 -17.28 27.88 2.70
CA ALA A 321 -17.08 29.21 3.26
C ALA A 321 -18.09 29.49 4.38
N GLN A 322 -19.36 29.12 4.18
CA GLN A 322 -20.40 29.26 5.20
C GLN A 322 -20.08 28.45 6.47
N VAL A 323 -19.63 27.19 6.34
CA VAL A 323 -19.23 26.38 7.50
C VAL A 323 -18.07 27.03 8.26
N LYS A 324 -17.06 27.54 7.54
CA LYS A 324 -15.92 28.23 8.15
C LYS A 324 -16.36 29.52 8.88
N GLN A 325 -17.22 30.32 8.26
CA GLN A 325 -17.77 31.55 8.84
C GLN A 325 -18.57 31.25 10.11
N SER A 326 -19.46 30.26 10.05
CA SER A 326 -20.28 29.85 11.20
C SER A 326 -19.44 29.31 12.35
N LEU A 327 -18.35 28.59 12.07
CA LEU A 327 -17.42 28.13 13.10
C LEU A 327 -16.75 29.32 13.82
N HIS A 328 -16.26 30.30 13.05
CA HIS A 328 -15.65 31.51 13.60
C HIS A 328 -16.63 32.27 14.50
N LEU A 329 -17.88 32.42 14.08
CA LEU A 329 -18.93 33.09 14.86
C LEU A 329 -19.15 32.42 16.22
N ILE A 330 -19.19 31.08 16.29
CA ILE A 330 -19.34 30.36 17.57
C ILE A 330 -18.13 30.61 18.47
N THR A 331 -16.91 30.62 17.92
CA THR A 331 -15.70 30.89 18.72
C THR A 331 -15.73 32.30 19.30
N VAL A 332 -16.17 33.29 18.52
CA VAL A 332 -16.34 34.68 18.98
C VAL A 332 -17.45 34.79 20.03
N LEU A 333 -18.62 34.20 19.79
CA LEU A 333 -19.73 34.21 20.75
C LEU A 333 -19.34 33.55 22.07
N LYS A 334 -18.60 32.44 22.05
CA LYS A 334 -18.13 31.78 23.27
C LYS A 334 -17.11 32.63 24.04
N LYS A 335 -16.19 33.31 23.34
CA LYS A 335 -15.28 34.29 23.98
C LYS A 335 -16.07 35.43 24.64
N ASN A 336 -17.12 35.93 23.99
CA ASN A 336 -17.96 37.00 24.51
C ASN A 336 -18.90 36.58 25.66
N LEU A 337 -19.29 35.30 25.75
CA LEU A 337 -20.02 34.76 26.90
C LEU A 337 -19.11 34.57 28.12
N HIS A 338 -17.89 34.04 27.93
CA HIS A 338 -16.93 33.89 29.04
C HIS A 338 -16.36 35.23 29.53
N SER A 339 -16.29 36.27 28.70
CA SER A 339 -15.88 37.61 29.14
C SER A 339 -16.89 38.29 30.08
N LYS A 340 -18.11 37.74 30.25
CA LYS A 340 -19.12 38.21 31.22
C LYS A 340 -19.17 37.40 32.52
N SER A 341 -18.37 36.33 32.64
CA SER A 341 -18.30 35.49 33.85
C SER A 341 -16.85 35.08 34.12
N SER A 342 -16.16 35.87 34.96
CA SER A 342 -14.90 35.66 35.70
C SER A 342 -13.75 34.79 35.11
N PRO A 343 -12.48 35.19 35.28
CA PRO A 343 -11.34 34.64 34.56
C PRO A 343 -10.72 33.43 35.28
N LEU A 344 -11.25 32.21 35.07
CA LEU A 344 -10.56 30.98 35.47
C LEU A 344 -10.84 29.87 34.45
N GLU A 345 -10.09 29.87 33.36
CA GLU A 345 -9.63 28.68 32.59
C GLU A 345 -8.80 29.19 31.41
N GLY A 346 -7.65 29.78 31.75
CA GLY A 346 -6.59 30.01 30.77
C GLY A 346 -5.88 28.69 30.53
N SER A 347 -6.23 28.00 29.44
CA SER A 347 -5.36 27.08 28.70
C SER A 347 -6.11 26.53 27.50
N VAL A 348 -5.48 26.60 26.33
CA VAL A 348 -5.93 26.06 25.03
C VAL A 348 -7.00 26.91 24.32
N PHE A 349 -6.55 28.04 23.77
CA PHE A 349 -7.17 28.60 22.57
C PHE A 349 -6.13 28.61 21.45
N PHE A 350 -6.48 27.97 20.34
CA PHE A 350 -5.74 27.94 19.07
C PHE A 350 -5.66 29.29 18.39
#